data_AF-A0A3P8KSK6-F1
#
_entry.id   AF-A0A3P8KSK6-F1
#
_cell.length_a   1.000
_cell.length_b   1.000
_cell.length_c   1.000
_cell.angle_alpha   90.00
_cell.angle_beta   90.00
_cell.angle_gamma   90.00
#
_symmetry.space_group_name_H-M   'P 1'
#
loop_
_entity.id
_entity.type
_entity.pdbx_description
1 polymer ?
#
loop_
_entity_poly.entity_id
_entity_poly.type
_entity_poly.pdbx_seq_one_letter_code
_entity_poly.pdbx_strand_id
1 'polypeptide(L)'
;MYDVLYDIRATGAYSSGMATSITFRLDDEARRALDELVEDGSAVSAAIRDALVAAADRRRRERLRAEVEELAADPDDRAEMARVRDAMESLRAW
;
A
#
# COMPACT_ATOMS: atom_id res chain seq x y z
N MET A 1 13.72 -3.19 33.23
CA MET A 1 13.35 -2.59 31.93
C MET A 1 14.09 -3.39 30.87
N TYR A 2 13.47 -4.45 30.36
CA TYR A 2 14.10 -5.33 29.39
C TYR A 2 13.84 -4.76 27.98
N ASP A 3 14.91 -4.28 27.34
CA ASP A 3 14.93 -3.96 25.91
C ASP A 3 14.93 -5.29 25.16
N VAL A 4 13.75 -5.75 24.72
CA VAL A 4 13.62 -6.99 23.96
C VAL A 4 13.99 -6.69 22.51
N LEU A 5 15.28 -6.82 22.20
CA LEU A 5 15.80 -6.85 20.84
C LEU A 5 15.35 -8.14 20.17
N TYR A 6 14.36 -8.05 19.28
CA TYR A 6 14.01 -9.15 18.39
C TYR A 6 15.04 -9.21 17.25
N ASP A 7 15.92 -10.21 17.30
CA ASP A 7 16.73 -10.60 16.15
C ASP A 7 15.83 -11.38 15.18
N ILE A 8 15.30 -10.70 14.17
CA ILE A 8 14.44 -11.33 13.16
C ILE A 8 15.33 -12.18 12.24
N ARG A 9 15.62 -13.42 12.64
CA ARG A 9 16.15 -14.44 11.73
C ARG A 9 15.00 -15.04 10.94
N ALA A 10 14.77 -14.50 9.74
CA ALA A 10 13.85 -15.10 8.79
C ALA A 10 14.44 -16.40 8.23
N THR A 11 14.19 -17.54 8.91
CA THR A 11 14.49 -18.86 8.35
C THR A 11 13.29 -19.32 7.53
N GLY A 12 13.22 -18.87 6.28
CA GLY A 12 12.32 -19.41 5.26
C GLY A 12 13.16 -19.81 4.06
N ALA A 13 13.16 -21.10 3.71
CA ALA A 13 13.91 -21.65 2.59
C ALA A 13 13.44 -21.03 1.26
N TYR A 14 14.18 -20.02 0.76
CA TYR A 14 14.13 -19.57 -0.63
C TYR A 14 15.56 -19.58 -1.18
N SER A 15 15.82 -20.47 -2.14
CA SER A 15 17.08 -20.49 -2.88
C SER A 15 17.13 -19.32 -3.86
N SER A 16 18.30 -18.69 -3.97
CA SER A 16 18.73 -17.73 -5.00
C SER A 16 18.31 -16.26 -4.82
N GLY A 17 18.89 -15.61 -3.81
CA GLY A 17 18.98 -14.15 -3.69
C GLY A 17 19.14 -13.78 -2.22
N MET A 18 20.36 -13.45 -1.77
CA MET A 18 20.69 -13.31 -0.34
C MET A 18 19.67 -12.48 0.44
N ALA A 19 18.98 -13.12 1.41
CA ALA A 19 18.08 -12.44 2.32
C ALA A 19 18.89 -11.43 3.16
N THR A 20 18.60 -10.15 2.98
CA THR A 20 19.19 -9.08 3.80
C THR A 20 18.39 -9.02 5.11
N SER A 21 19.03 -9.38 6.22
CA SER A 21 18.44 -9.24 7.55
C SER A 21 18.51 -7.79 8.02
N ILE A 22 17.40 -7.27 8.53
CA ILE A 22 17.35 -5.98 9.19
C ILE A 22 16.88 -6.16 10.64
N THR A 23 17.47 -5.42 11.57
CA THR A 23 17.01 -5.38 12.97
C THR A 23 16.07 -4.19 13.11
N PHE A 24 14.85 -4.43 13.59
CA PHE A 24 13.83 -3.40 13.75
C PHE A 24 13.40 -3.30 15.22
N ARG A 25 13.30 -2.08 15.74
CA ARG A 25 12.79 -1.82 17.09
C ARG A 25 11.31 -1.49 17.00
N LEU A 26 10.50 -2.27 17.71
CA LEU A 26 9.06 -2.06 17.81
C LEU A 26 8.76 -1.28 19.07
N ASP A 27 8.02 -0.17 18.92
CA ASP A 27 7.27 0.42 20.03
C ASP A 27 6.12 -0.50 20.46
N ASP A 28 5.42 -0.12 21.53
CA ASP A 28 4.37 -0.94 22.12
C ASP A 28 3.16 -1.11 21.21
N GLU A 29 2.88 -0.13 20.33
CA GLU A 29 1.77 -0.19 19.38
C GLU A 29 2.11 -1.16 18.25
N ALA A 30 3.29 -1.02 17.65
CA ALA A 30 3.79 -1.90 16.61
C ALA A 30 3.98 -3.34 17.12
N ARG A 31 4.30 -3.52 18.41
CA ARG A 31 4.34 -4.84 19.06
C ARG A 31 2.97 -5.51 19.02
N ARG A 32 1.93 -4.82 19.50
CA ARG A 32 0.56 -5.38 19.55
C ARG A 32 0.03 -5.70 18.15
N ALA A 33 0.25 -4.79 17.20
CA ALA A 33 -0.15 -5.02 15.82
C ALA A 33 0.58 -6.24 15.22
N LEU A 34 1.86 -6.44 15.55
CA LEU A 34 2.57 -7.63 15.11
C LEU A 34 2.01 -8.91 15.76
N ASP A 35 1.70 -8.87 17.06
CA ASP A 35 1.12 -10.00 17.79
C ASP A 35 -0.24 -10.41 17.18
N GLU A 36 -1.08 -9.44 16.82
CA GLU A 36 -2.35 -9.66 16.10
C GLU A 36 -2.12 -10.33 14.73
N LEU A 37 -1.10 -9.90 13.98
CA LEU A 37 -0.79 -10.44 12.65
C LEU A 37 -0.24 -11.87 12.66
N VAL A 38 0.22 -12.37 13.81
CA VAL A 38 0.76 -13.73 13.97
C VAL A 38 -0.04 -14.60 14.91
N GLU A 39 -1.22 -14.13 15.36
CA GLU A 39 -2.11 -14.86 16.27
C GLU A 39 -2.51 -16.23 15.70
N ASP A 40 -2.60 -16.34 14.37
CA ASP A 40 -2.90 -17.56 13.64
C ASP A 40 -1.72 -18.55 13.53
N GLY A 41 -0.57 -18.23 14.12
CA GLY A 41 0.66 -19.01 14.05
C GLY A 41 1.51 -18.74 12.82
N SER A 42 1.20 -17.70 12.03
CA SER A 42 2.01 -17.27 10.89
C SER A 42 3.43 -16.87 11.31
N ALA A 43 4.39 -17.12 10.42
CA ALA A 43 5.76 -16.71 10.68
C ALA A 43 5.89 -15.18 10.70
N VAL A 44 6.51 -14.63 11.75
CA VAL A 44 6.76 -13.18 11.92
C VAL A 44 7.37 -12.54 10.67
N SER A 45 8.34 -13.20 10.04
CA SER A 45 8.97 -12.70 8.81
C SER A 45 8.01 -12.63 7.61
N ALA A 46 7.04 -13.55 7.54
CA ALA A 46 5.98 -13.49 6.53
C ALA A 46 5.02 -12.34 6.80
N ALA A 47 4.55 -12.20 8.05
CA ALA A 47 3.68 -11.11 8.46
C ALA A 47 4.31 -9.73 8.18
N ILE A 48 5.59 -9.54 8.53
CA ILE A 48 6.31 -8.29 8.29
C ILE A 48 6.47 -8.01 6.79
N ARG A 49 6.84 -9.03 5.99
CA ARG A 49 6.95 -8.88 4.54
C ARG A 49 5.62 -8.45 3.94
N ASP A 50 4.54 -9.12 4.31
CA ASP A 50 3.23 -8.88 3.73
C ASP A 50 2.70 -7.49 4.15
N ALA A 51 2.95 -7.08 5.40
CA ALA A 51 2.65 -5.73 5.88
C ALA A 51 3.42 -4.63 5.12
N LEU A 52 4.72 -4.86 4.84
CA LEU A 52 5.55 -3.93 4.05
C LEU A 52 5.03 -3.76 2.62
N VAL A 53 4.69 -4.87 1.96
CA VAL A 53 4.12 -4.85 0.61
C VAL A 53 2.77 -4.13 0.61
N ALA A 54 1.89 -4.45 1.56
CA ALA A 54 0.58 -3.81 1.70
C ALA A 54 0.70 -2.29 1.95
N ALA A 55 1.67 -1.86 2.76
CA ALA A 55 1.93 -0.44 3.01
C ALA A 55 2.44 0.28 1.75
N ALA A 56 3.36 -0.34 0.99
CA ALA A 56 3.86 0.20 -0.26
C ALA A 56 2.74 0.33 -1.32
N ASP A 57 1.87 -0.68 -1.42
CA ASP A 57 0.72 -0.66 -2.32
C ASP A 57 -0.30 0.41 -1.91
N ARG A 58 -0.59 0.55 -0.62
CA ARG A 58 -1.44 1.63 -0.11
C ARG A 58 -0.88 2.99 -0.50
N ARG A 59 0.43 3.21 -0.30
CA ARG A 59 1.11 4.46 -0.69
C ARG A 59 1.08 4.69 -2.20
N ARG A 60 1.22 3.65 -3.02
CA ARG A 60 1.10 3.75 -4.48
C ARG A 60 -0.32 4.16 -4.89
N ARG A 61 -1.36 3.54 -4.30
CA ARG A 61 -2.75 3.90 -4.57
C ARG A 61 -3.09 5.31 -4.13
N GLU A 62 -2.58 5.76 -2.99
CA GLU A 62 -2.75 7.15 -2.52
C GLU A 62 -2.13 8.15 -3.50
N ARG A 63 -0.92 7.88 -4.00
CA ARG A 63 -0.29 8.73 -5.02
C ARG A 63 -1.10 8.77 -6.31
N LEU A 64 -1.54 7.62 -6.81
CA LEU A 64 -2.38 7.57 -8.00
C LEU A 64 -3.71 8.32 -7.81
N ARG A 65 -4.32 8.25 -6.62
CA ARG A 65 -5.52 9.03 -6.31
C ARG A 65 -5.23 10.53 -6.32
N ALA A 66 -4.12 10.96 -5.72
CA ALA A 66 -3.71 12.35 -5.74
C ALA A 66 -3.43 12.84 -7.17
N GLU A 67 -2.74 12.05 -7.99
CA GLU A 67 -2.48 12.35 -9.41
C GLU A 67 -3.78 12.38 -10.24
N VAL A 68 -4.74 11.48 -9.96
CA VAL A 68 -6.04 11.47 -10.63
C VAL A 68 -6.92 12.65 -10.18
N GLU A 69 -6.89 13.05 -8.92
CA GLU A 69 -7.58 14.25 -8.45
C GLU A 69 -6.98 15.52 -9.08
N GLU A 70 -5.66 15.58 -9.24
CA GLU A 70 -4.96 16.66 -9.93
C GLU A 70 -5.32 16.69 -11.42
N LEU A 71 -5.34 15.54 -12.09
CA LEU A 71 -5.72 15.42 -13.50
C LEU A 71 -7.22 15.71 -13.73
N ALA A 72 -8.10 15.27 -12.83
CA ALA A 72 -9.55 15.52 -12.93
C ALA A 72 -9.94 16.97 -12.60
N ALA A 73 -9.04 17.73 -11.98
CA ALA A 73 -9.24 19.15 -11.71
C ALA A 73 -8.99 20.04 -12.94
N ASP A 74 -8.45 19.50 -14.04
CA ASP A 74 -8.16 20.25 -15.26
C ASP A 74 -9.45 20.90 -15.82
N PRO A 75 -9.53 22.25 -15.83
CA PRO A 75 -10.72 22.96 -16.30
C PRO A 75 -10.95 22.83 -17.81
N ASP A 76 -9.89 22.62 -18.60
CA ASP A 76 -9.99 22.51 -20.06
C ASP A 76 -10.59 21.15 -20.43
N ASP A 77 -10.14 20.08 -19.78
CA ASP A 77 -10.69 18.73 -19.94
C ASP A 77 -12.17 18.68 -19.53
N ARG A 78 -12.55 19.36 -18.44
CA ARG A 78 -13.97 19.45 -18.03
C ARG A 78 -14.82 20.23 -19.03
N ALA A 79 -14.29 21.30 -19.60
CA ALA A 79 -14.97 22.09 -20.62
C ALA A 79 -15.13 21.32 -21.93
N GLU A 80 -14.16 20.47 -22.28
CA GLU A 80 -14.25 19.59 -23.46
C GLU A 80 -15.27 18.46 -23.24
N MET A 81 -15.25 17.79 -22.10
CA MET A 81 -16.23 16.75 -21.75
C MET A 81 -17.67 17.29 -21.73
N ALA A 82 -17.88 18.52 -21.25
CA ALA A 82 -19.19 19.18 -21.32
C ALA A 82 -19.65 19.39 -22.77
N ARG A 83 -18.76 19.88 -23.64
CA ARG A 83 -19.05 20.08 -25.07
C ARG A 83 -19.38 18.77 -25.79
N VAL A 84 -18.64 17.69 -25.50
CA VAL A 84 -18.90 16.36 -26.08
C VAL A 84 -20.25 15.82 -25.61
N ARG A 85 -20.57 15.94 -24.32
CA ARG A 85 -21.88 15.52 -23.78
C ARG A 85 -23.03 16.26 -24.46
N ASP A 86 -22.94 17.58 -24.56
CA ASP A 86 -23.98 18.39 -25.17
C ASP A 86 -24.16 18.05 -26.66
N ALA A 87 -23.06 17.74 -27.37
CA ALA A 87 -23.10 17.25 -28.74
C ALA A 87 -23.77 15.85 -28.84
N MET A 88 -23.50 14.95 -27.90
CA MET A 88 -24.12 13.61 -27.84
C MET A 88 -25.62 13.67 -27.50
N GLU A 89 -26.04 14.59 -26.64
CA GLU A 89 -27.46 14.83 -26.34
C GLU A 89 -28.21 15.41 -27.54
N SER A 90 -27.59 16.34 -28.27
CA SER A 90 -28.14 16.91 -29.51
C SER A 90 -28.42 15.82 -30.56
N LEU A 91 -27.51 14.85 -30.70
CA LEU A 91 -27.68 13.70 -31.61
C LEU A 91 -28.77 12.72 -31.16
N ARG A 92 -29.08 12.66 -29.86
CA ARG A 92 -30.12 11.79 -29.29
C ARG A 92 -31.52 12.39 -29.36
N ALA A 93 -31.61 13.71 -29.49
CA ALA A 93 -32.88 14.44 -29.57
C ALA A 93 -33.51 14.46 -30.98
N TRP A 94 -32.85 13.83 -31.96
CA TRP A 94 -33.33 13.57 -33.32
C TRP A 94 -33.80 12.13 -33.47
#